data_AF-A0A950P8U2-F1
#
_entry.id   AF-A0A950P8U2-F1
#
_cell.length_a   1.000
_cell.length_b   1.000
_cell.length_c   1.000
_cell.angle_alpha   90.00
_cell.angle_beta   90.00
_cell.angle_gamma   90.00
#
_symmetry.space_group_name_H-M   'P 1'
#
loop_
_entity.id
_entity.type
_entity.pdbx_description
1 polymer ?
#
loop_
_entity_poly.entity_id
_entity_poly.type
_entity_poly.pdbx_seq_one_letter_code
_entity_poly.pdbx_strand_id
1 'polypeptide(L)'
;MSRKTIALGALLAVGSAFTATAQQRPQEPQPDLPCDAFRKNDDGEWVAKRTVMVPAPFGMVEIKADQVVEEDLQERLDAQCK
;
A
#
# COMPACT_ATOMS: atom_id res chain seq x y z
N MET A 1 -32.08 22.22 -61.40
CA MET A 1 -31.56 20.95 -60.86
C MET A 1 -30.03 20.98 -60.87
N SER A 2 -29.41 20.16 -60.02
CA SER A 2 -27.97 19.85 -59.88
C SER A 2 -27.21 20.64 -58.81
N ARG A 3 -27.16 20.05 -57.60
CA ARG A 3 -26.27 20.40 -56.49
C ARG A 3 -25.07 19.45 -56.55
N LYS A 4 -23.85 19.97 -56.55
CA LYS A 4 -22.61 19.18 -56.54
C LYS A 4 -21.89 19.27 -55.20
N THR A 5 -21.76 18.08 -54.59
CA THR A 5 -20.61 17.52 -53.87
C THR A 5 -20.26 18.03 -52.45
N ILE A 6 -20.75 17.21 -51.51
CA ILE A 6 -20.26 16.72 -50.21
C ILE A 6 -18.74 16.86 -49.96
N ALA A 7 -18.35 17.34 -48.77
CA ALA A 7 -17.56 16.59 -47.76
C ALA A 7 -16.85 17.53 -46.75
N LEU A 8 -17.36 17.63 -45.53
CA LEU A 8 -16.57 17.85 -44.30
C LEU A 8 -17.39 17.19 -43.18
N GLY A 9 -16.95 16.18 -42.44
CA GLY A 9 -15.60 15.96 -41.94
C GLY A 9 -15.59 16.28 -40.44
N ALA A 10 -15.19 15.28 -39.64
CA ALA A 10 -14.93 15.31 -38.19
C ALA A 10 -16.13 15.17 -37.24
N LEU A 11 -16.37 13.90 -36.87
CA LEU A 11 -16.91 13.46 -35.57
C LEU A 11 -16.01 13.98 -34.44
N LEU A 12 -16.58 14.63 -33.42
CA LEU A 12 -16.01 14.62 -32.07
C LEU A 12 -17.15 14.50 -31.05
N ALA A 13 -17.34 13.29 -30.56
CA ALA A 13 -18.11 12.99 -29.37
C ALA A 13 -17.39 13.63 -28.16
N VAL A 14 -18.00 14.63 -27.53
CA VAL A 14 -17.52 15.13 -26.24
C VAL A 14 -18.05 14.20 -25.16
N GLY A 15 -17.33 13.09 -24.98
CA GLY A 15 -17.50 12.19 -23.85
C GLY A 15 -17.00 12.85 -22.56
N SER A 16 -17.75 12.58 -21.50
CA SER A 16 -17.57 13.02 -20.11
C SER A 16 -16.14 12.86 -19.60
N ALA A 17 -15.62 13.85 -18.86
CA ALA A 17 -14.43 13.67 -18.03
C ALA A 17 -14.62 14.37 -16.68
N PHE A 18 -15.25 13.67 -15.74
CA PHE A 18 -15.07 13.93 -14.31
C PHE A 18 -13.72 13.32 -13.91
N THR A 19 -12.66 14.11 -13.91
CA THR A 19 -11.37 13.67 -13.35
C THR A 19 -11.38 13.92 -11.85
N ALA A 20 -12.00 13.01 -11.11
CA ALA A 20 -11.74 12.87 -9.67
C ALA A 20 -10.31 12.36 -9.51
N THR A 21 -9.35 13.28 -9.47
CA THR A 21 -8.00 12.97 -9.01
C THR A 21 -8.08 12.76 -7.51
N ALA A 22 -8.32 11.51 -7.09
CA ALA A 22 -8.05 11.08 -5.74
C ALA A 22 -6.56 11.35 -5.48
N GLN A 23 -6.25 12.44 -4.78
CA GLN A 23 -4.90 12.75 -4.37
C GLN A 23 -4.43 11.60 -3.48
N GLN A 24 -3.61 10.71 -4.06
CA GLN A 24 -2.82 9.75 -3.32
C GLN A 24 -1.97 10.59 -2.35
N ARG A 25 -2.36 10.64 -1.08
CA ARG A 25 -1.53 11.27 -0.06
C ARG A 25 -0.15 10.61 -0.14
N PRO A 26 0.94 11.40 -0.10
CA PRO A 26 2.26 10.82 0.07
C PRO A 26 2.20 9.91 1.30
N GLN A 27 2.36 8.61 1.12
CA GLN A 27 2.56 7.72 2.25
C GLN A 27 3.89 8.14 2.86
N GLU A 28 3.85 8.68 4.08
CA GLU A 28 5.08 8.95 4.81
C GLU A 28 5.89 7.65 4.91
N PRO A 29 7.22 7.71 4.74
CA PRO A 29 8.07 6.54 4.90
C PRO A 29 7.81 5.90 6.26
N GLN A 30 7.38 4.64 6.28
CA GLN A 30 7.24 3.92 7.55
C GLN A 30 8.62 3.71 8.18
N PRO A 31 8.78 3.88 9.50
CA PRO A 31 10.08 3.71 10.13
C PRO A 31 10.58 2.28 10.01
N ASP A 32 11.90 2.12 10.01
CA ASP A 32 12.56 0.81 9.97
C ASP A 32 12.21 -0.05 11.18
N LEU A 33 12.03 -1.34 10.94
CA LEU A 33 11.72 -2.32 11.98
C LEU A 33 12.99 -2.95 12.58
N PRO A 34 12.99 -3.26 13.88
CA PRO A 34 14.11 -3.96 14.52
C PRO A 34 14.07 -5.45 14.15
N CYS A 35 14.59 -5.81 12.98
CA CYS A 35 14.56 -7.17 12.44
C CYS A 35 15.18 -8.24 13.36
N ASP A 36 16.16 -7.85 14.19
CA ASP A 36 16.77 -8.73 15.18
C ASP A 36 15.78 -9.18 16.26
N ALA A 37 14.72 -8.40 16.51
CA ALA A 37 13.69 -8.68 17.50
C ALA A 37 12.63 -9.68 17.03
N PHE A 38 12.63 -10.09 15.76
CA PHE A 38 11.62 -11.00 15.19
C PHE A 38 12.25 -12.27 14.60
N ARG A 39 11.46 -13.35 14.52
CA ARG A 39 11.78 -14.62 13.83
C ARG A 39 10.51 -15.20 13.22
N LYS A 40 10.65 -16.09 12.24
CA LYS A 40 9.55 -16.97 11.83
C LYS A 40 9.43 -18.16 12.77
N ASN A 41 8.20 -18.54 13.13
CA ASN A 41 7.89 -19.79 13.83
C ASN A 41 7.84 -20.98 12.84
N ASP A 42 7.51 -22.17 13.33
CA ASP A 42 7.43 -23.38 12.50
C ASP A 42 6.30 -23.32 11.45
N ASP A 43 5.28 -22.48 11.68
CA ASP A 43 4.17 -22.22 10.76
C ASP A 43 4.51 -21.14 9.70
N GLY A 44 5.69 -20.52 9.79
CA GLY A 44 6.15 -19.48 8.88
C GLY A 44 5.66 -18.06 9.21
N GLU A 45 4.99 -17.88 10.34
CA GLU A 45 4.50 -16.59 10.83
C GLU A 45 5.58 -15.84 11.61
N TRP A 46 5.59 -14.52 11.52
CA TRP A 46 6.50 -13.70 12.32
C TRP A 46 6.06 -13.62 13.79
N VAL A 47 6.98 -13.95 14.69
CA VAL A 47 6.83 -13.83 16.14
C VAL A 47 7.94 -12.97 16.72
N ALA A 48 7.63 -12.22 17.79
CA ALA A 48 8.63 -11.44 18.50
C ALA A 48 9.51 -12.34 19.40
N LYS A 49 10.83 -12.22 19.32
CA LYS A 49 11.79 -12.92 20.20
C LYS A 49 11.78 -12.36 21.64
N ARG A 50 11.37 -11.10 21.78
CA ARG A 50 11.36 -10.33 23.04
C ARG A 50 10.25 -9.29 22.98
N THR A 51 9.84 -8.76 24.13
CA THR A 51 8.95 -7.61 24.17
C THR A 51 9.59 -6.42 23.45
N VAL A 52 8.89 -5.85 22.46
CA VAL A 52 9.40 -4.78 21.60
C VAL A 52 8.29 -3.77 21.30
N MET A 53 8.67 -2.49 21.25
CA MET A 53 7.79 -1.41 20.81
C MET A 53 8.02 -1.18 19.31
N VAL A 54 6.97 -1.26 18.50
CA VAL A 54 7.03 -1.05 17.05
C VAL A 54 6.19 0.14 16.62
N PRO A 55 6.64 0.91 15.61
CA PRO A 55 5.81 1.94 14.99
C PRO A 55 4.66 1.32 14.20
N ALA A 56 3.45 1.79 14.45
CA ALA A 56 2.21 1.45 13.76
C ALA A 56 1.46 2.75 13.35
N PRO A 57 0.43 2.67 12.48
CA PRO A 57 -0.27 3.86 11.98
C PRO A 57 -0.86 4.78 13.06
N PHE A 58 -1.20 4.21 14.23
CA PHE A 58 -1.85 4.92 15.34
C PHE A 58 -0.88 5.30 16.46
N GLY A 59 0.41 5.00 16.33
CA GLY A 59 1.43 5.23 17.36
C GLY A 59 2.34 4.01 17.57
N MET A 60 2.94 3.92 18.76
CA MET A 60 3.80 2.78 19.11
C MET A 60 2.95 1.66 19.73
N VAL A 61 3.14 0.44 19.25
CA VAL A 61 2.45 -0.76 19.76
C VAL A 61 3.47 -1.66 20.47
N GLU A 62 3.11 -2.16 21.65
CA GLU A 62 3.88 -3.18 22.36
C GLU A 62 3.51 -4.56 21.81
N ILE A 63 4.53 -5.32 21.41
CA ILE A 63 4.38 -6.74 21.04
C ILE A 63 5.18 -7.56 22.05
N LYS A 64 4.53 -8.53 22.67
CA LYS A 64 5.13 -9.38 23.69
C LYS A 64 5.98 -10.48 23.07
N ALA A 65 6.93 -11.00 23.85
CA ALA A 65 7.70 -12.18 23.45
C ALA A 65 6.79 -13.36 23.08
N ASP A 66 7.17 -14.07 22.02
CA ASP A 66 6.47 -15.19 21.40
C ASP A 66 5.03 -14.88 20.92
N GLN A 67 4.66 -13.60 20.85
CA GLN A 67 3.41 -13.16 20.25
C GLN A 67 3.54 -13.13 18.72
N VAL A 68 2.55 -13.71 18.05
CA VAL A 68 2.35 -13.57 16.59
C VAL A 68 2.00 -12.12 16.28
N VAL A 69 2.69 -11.55 15.30
CA VAL A 69 2.46 -10.16 14.88
C VAL A 69 1.27 -10.08 13.92
N GLU A 70 0.59 -8.93 13.94
CA GLU A 70 -0.54 -8.69 13.02
C GLU A 70 -0.10 -8.65 11.56
N GLU A 71 -1.03 -8.94 10.66
CA GLU A 71 -0.80 -9.11 9.21
C GLU A 71 -0.03 -7.93 8.60
N ASP A 72 -0.46 -6.69 8.86
CA ASP A 72 0.22 -5.47 8.40
C ASP A 72 1.69 -5.40 8.84
N LEU A 73 2.02 -5.93 10.02
CA LEU A 73 3.40 -5.97 10.51
C LEU A 73 4.16 -7.16 9.93
N GLN A 74 3.51 -8.30 9.67
CA GLN A 74 4.12 -9.42 8.96
C GLN A 74 4.60 -8.99 7.58
N GLU A 75 3.74 -8.33 6.80
CA GLU A 75 4.08 -7.86 5.45
C GLU A 75 5.30 -6.92 5.47
N ARG A 76 5.35 -6.01 6.46
CA ARG A 76 6.49 -5.10 6.61
C ARG A 76 7.76 -5.83 7.02
N LEU A 77 7.68 -6.81 7.92
CA LEU A 77 8.82 -7.63 8.31
C LEU A 77 9.32 -8.46 7.12
N ASP A 78 8.45 -9.05 6.31
CA ASP A 78 8.86 -9.75 5.08
C ASP A 78 9.52 -8.83 4.04
N ALA A 79 9.08 -7.56 3.98
CA ALA A 79 9.69 -6.57 3.07
C ALA A 79 11.06 -6.07 3.56
N GLN A 80 11.23 -5.86 4.86
CA GLN A 80 12.42 -5.21 5.45
C GLN A 80 13.45 -6.21 6.01
N CYS A 81 13.01 -7.36 6.51
CA CYS A 81 13.82 -8.31 7.27
C CYS A 81 13.97 -9.61 6.48
N LYS A 82 15.11 -9.76 5.79
CA LYS A 82 15.47 -10.95 4.99
C LYS A 82 16.53 -11.79 5.69
#